data_AF-A0A7S0IV09-F1
#
_entry.id   AF-A0A7S0IV09-F1
#
_cell.length_a   1.000
_cell.length_b   1.000
_cell.length_c   1.000
_cell.angle_alpha   90.00
_cell.angle_beta   90.00
_cell.angle_gamma   90.00
#
_symmetry.space_group_name_H-M   'P 1'
#
loop_
_entity.id
_entity.type
_entity.pdbx_description
1 polymer ?
#
loop_
_entity_poly.entity_id
_entity_poly.type
_entity_poly.pdbx_seq_one_letter_code
_entity_poly.pdbx_strand_id
1 'polypeptide(L)'
;LCYAKAALRKLYRSSPDKKKTQRAILRCVQKLVTDSPAAEALLKKTAAILMALYEIDLIDESVVVKWHAQASKQQGGAAGKMHDAAEPFVTWLKNAEEASEDESGSDGKE
;
A
#
# COMPACT_ATOMS: atom_id res chain seq x y z
N LEU A 1 9.08 -18.07 7.56
CA LEU A 1 8.65 -16.70 7.20
C LEU A 1 9.83 -15.71 7.02
N CYS A 2 10.86 -15.70 7.89
CA CYS A 2 12.04 -14.82 7.71
C CYS A 2 12.81 -15.01 6.39
N TYR A 3 13.02 -16.25 5.95
CA TYR A 3 13.74 -16.54 4.70
C TYR A 3 13.02 -15.99 3.46
N ALA A 4 11.69 -16.13 3.40
CA ALA A 4 10.88 -15.62 2.29
C ALA A 4 10.93 -14.08 2.22
N LYS A 5 10.82 -13.39 3.37
CA LYS A 5 10.95 -11.93 3.44
C LYS A 5 12.33 -11.47 2.94
N ALA A 6 13.40 -12.11 3.42
CA ALA A 6 14.77 -11.78 3.01
C ALA A 6 15.01 -12.03 1.51
N ALA A 7 14.49 -13.14 0.96
CA ALA A 7 14.59 -13.45 -0.45
C ALA A 7 13.84 -12.43 -1.32
N LEU A 8 12.61 -12.07 -0.94
CA LEU A 8 11.82 -11.05 -1.66
C LEU A 8 12.50 -9.69 -1.66
N ARG A 9 13.04 -9.26 -0.51
CA ARG A 9 13.83 -8.01 -0.44
C ARG A 9 15.07 -8.07 -1.34
N LYS A 10 15.79 -9.19 -1.34
CA LYS A 10 16.98 -9.36 -2.19
C LYS A 10 16.62 -9.25 -3.67
N LEU A 11 15.55 -9.93 -4.09
CA LEU A 11 15.04 -9.85 -5.46
C LEU A 11 14.59 -8.43 -5.82
N TYR A 12 13.84 -7.78 -4.93
CA TYR A 12 13.42 -6.41 -5.13
C TYR A 12 14.60 -5.45 -5.23
N ARG A 13 15.62 -5.59 -4.38
CA ARG A 13 16.86 -4.79 -4.40
C ARG A 13 17.66 -4.98 -5.68
N SER A 14 17.63 -6.16 -6.28
CA SER A 14 18.27 -6.42 -7.58
C SER A 14 17.46 -5.91 -8.78
N SER A 15 16.21 -5.49 -8.61
CA SER A 15 15.41 -4.97 -9.72
C SER A 15 15.96 -3.64 -10.26
N PRO A 16 16.10 -3.46 -11.59
CA PRO A 16 16.62 -2.23 -12.19
C PRO A 16 15.66 -1.04 -12.04
N ASP A 17 14.35 -1.31 -11.90
CA ASP A 17 13.32 -0.27 -11.95
C ASP A 17 12.29 -0.47 -10.83
N LYS A 18 12.57 0.13 -9.67
CA LYS A 18 11.81 -0.03 -8.43
C LYS A 18 10.33 0.28 -8.61
N LYS A 19 10.03 1.48 -9.12
CA LYS A 19 8.66 1.97 -9.32
C LYS A 19 7.86 1.08 -10.25
N LYS A 20 8.49 0.47 -11.28
CA LYS A 20 7.82 -0.48 -12.18
C LYS A 20 7.52 -1.80 -11.47
N THR A 21 8.48 -2.32 -10.69
CA THR A 21 8.28 -3.55 -9.89
C THR A 21 7.19 -3.38 -8.84
N GLN A 22 7.17 -2.27 -8.10
CA GLN A 22 6.12 -2.02 -7.09
C GLN A 22 4.72 -1.98 -7.71
N ARG A 23 4.56 -1.28 -8.84
CA ARG A 23 3.29 -1.27 -9.59
C ARG A 23 2.90 -2.65 -10.12
N ALA A 24 3.87 -3.49 -10.45
CA ALA A 24 3.59 -4.88 -10.83
C ALA A 24 3.12 -5.70 -9.63
N ILE A 25 3.76 -5.55 -8.46
CA ILE A 25 3.37 -6.22 -7.21
C ILE A 25 1.93 -5.84 -6.84
N LEU A 26 1.59 -4.55 -6.86
CA LEU A 26 0.23 -4.08 -6.54
C LEU A 26 -0.82 -4.66 -7.50
N ARG A 27 -0.52 -4.76 -8.80
CA ARG A 27 -1.41 -5.43 -9.77
C ARG A 27 -1.53 -6.94 -9.51
N CYS A 28 -0.45 -7.61 -9.10
CA CYS A 28 -0.50 -9.02 -8.73
C CYS A 28 -1.36 -9.25 -7.48
N VAL A 29 -1.24 -8.39 -6.46
CA VAL A 29 -2.09 -8.42 -5.27
C VAL A 29 -3.55 -8.18 -5.66
N GLN A 30 -3.80 -7.20 -6.53
CA GLN A 30 -5.14 -6.94 -7.05
C GLN A 30 -5.75 -8.19 -7.68
N LYS A 31 -5.02 -8.81 -8.61
CA LYS A 31 -5.47 -10.05 -9.26
C LYS A 31 -5.67 -11.20 -8.25
N LEU A 32 -4.80 -11.32 -7.26
CA LEU A 32 -4.92 -12.34 -6.21
C LEU A 32 -6.19 -12.15 -5.37
N VAL A 33 -6.56 -10.90 -5.08
CA VAL A 33 -7.74 -10.57 -4.29
C VAL A 33 -9.02 -10.67 -5.14
N THR A 34 -8.97 -10.43 -6.45
CA THR A 34 -10.14 -10.49 -7.33
C THR A 34 -10.44 -11.89 -7.89
N ASP A 35 -9.41 -12.65 -8.28
CA ASP A 35 -9.58 -13.89 -9.06
C ASP A 35 -9.59 -15.14 -8.17
N SER A 36 -9.34 -14.99 -6.86
CA SER A 36 -9.29 -16.09 -5.92
C SER A 36 -10.68 -16.52 -5.46
N PRO A 37 -10.95 -17.83 -5.27
CA PRO A 37 -12.18 -18.30 -4.63
C PRO A 37 -12.36 -17.76 -3.20
N ALA A 38 -11.29 -17.28 -2.57
CA ALA A 38 -11.30 -16.63 -1.25
C ALA A 38 -11.34 -15.09 -1.33
N ALA A 39 -11.77 -14.52 -2.46
CA ALA A 39 -11.79 -13.07 -2.72
C ALA A 39 -12.41 -12.26 -1.57
N GLU A 40 -13.56 -12.68 -1.04
CA GLU A 40 -14.23 -11.95 0.05
C GLU A 40 -13.42 -11.90 1.35
N ALA A 41 -12.74 -12.99 1.69
CA ALA A 41 -11.89 -13.06 2.87
C ALA A 41 -10.60 -12.23 2.69
N LEU A 42 -10.05 -12.22 1.47
CA LEU A 42 -8.86 -11.45 1.12
C LEU A 42 -9.15 -9.96 1.01
N LEU A 43 -10.33 -9.57 0.50
CA LEU A 43 -10.79 -8.18 0.45
C LEU A 43 -10.78 -7.56 1.85
N LYS A 44 -11.32 -8.26 2.86
CA LYS A 44 -11.30 -7.80 4.26
C LYS A 44 -9.88 -7.65 4.84
N LYS A 45 -8.91 -8.36 4.27
CA LYS A 45 -7.49 -8.33 4.70
C LYS A 45 -6.62 -7.44 3.82
N THR A 46 -7.19 -6.73 2.84
CA THR A 46 -6.44 -5.90 1.88
C THR A 46 -5.50 -4.92 2.59
N ALA A 47 -6.01 -4.14 3.55
CA ALA A 47 -5.20 -3.21 4.33
C ALA A 47 -4.02 -3.90 5.04
N ALA A 48 -4.24 -5.06 5.66
CA ALA A 48 -3.19 -5.83 6.33
C ALA A 48 -2.15 -6.39 5.36
N ILE A 49 -2.56 -6.80 4.15
CA ILE A 49 -1.65 -7.27 3.10
C ILE A 49 -0.76 -6.12 2.62
N LEU A 50 -1.34 -4.95 2.36
CA LEU A 50 -0.58 -3.76 1.95
C LEU A 50 0.38 -3.31 3.03
N MET A 51 -0.04 -3.30 4.29
CA MET A 51 0.83 -3.00 5.43
C MET A 51 2.00 -3.99 5.53
N ALA A 52 1.74 -5.29 5.40
CA ALA A 52 2.81 -6.30 5.43
C ALA A 52 3.81 -6.15 4.28
N LEU A 53 3.39 -5.63 3.11
CA LEU A 53 4.27 -5.33 1.97
C LEU A 53 5.09 -4.05 2.23
N TYR A 54 4.50 -3.06 2.90
CA TYR A 54 5.17 -1.84 3.32
C TYR A 54 6.26 -2.13 4.36
N GLU A 55 5.95 -2.90 5.41
CA GLU A 55 6.91 -3.31 6.47
C GLU A 55 8.13 -4.10 5.97
N ILE A 56 8.08 -4.63 4.75
CA ILE A 56 9.19 -5.36 4.14
C ILE A 56 9.89 -4.57 3.03
N ASP A 57 9.63 -3.27 2.91
CA ASP A 57 10.23 -2.36 1.93
C ASP A 57 9.95 -2.77 0.47
N LEU A 58 8.81 -3.43 0.21
CA LEU A 58 8.42 -3.84 -1.14
C LEU A 58 7.58 -2.79 -1.85
N ILE A 59 6.85 -1.94 -1.12
CA ILE A 59 6.05 -0.86 -1.68
C ILE A 59 6.29 0.43 -0.89
N ASP A 60 6.36 1.55 -1.59
CA ASP A 60 6.52 2.88 -1.00
C ASP A 60 5.20 3.65 -1.01
N GLU A 61 5.03 4.56 -0.05
CA GLU A 61 3.86 5.44 0.07
C GLU A 61 3.55 6.15 -1.25
N SER A 62 4.54 6.79 -1.86
CA SER A 62 4.37 7.54 -3.11
C SER A 62 3.78 6.70 -4.25
N VAL A 63 3.99 5.38 -4.24
CA VAL A 63 3.45 4.44 -5.23
C VAL A 63 2.07 3.96 -4.82
N VAL A 64 1.84 3.68 -3.54
CA VAL A 64 0.53 3.27 -3.02
C VAL A 64 -0.50 4.40 -3.20
N VAL A 65 -0.16 5.64 -2.83
CA VAL A 65 -1.04 6.81 -2.97
C VAL A 65 -1.37 7.07 -4.45
N LYS A 66 -0.37 7.01 -5.34
CA LYS A 66 -0.61 7.15 -6.79
C LYS A 66 -1.48 6.03 -7.35
N TRP A 67 -1.27 4.79 -6.90
CA TRP A 67 -2.08 3.65 -7.30
C TRP A 67 -3.53 3.79 -6.81
N HIS A 68 -3.75 4.22 -5.56
CA HIS A 68 -5.08 4.46 -5.02
C HIS A 68 -5.81 5.62 -5.72
N ALA A 69 -5.10 6.70 -6.07
CA ALA A 69 -5.68 7.80 -6.87
C ALA A 69 -6.15 7.34 -8.27
N GLN A 70 -5.55 6.29 -8.83
CA GLN A 70 -5.97 5.71 -10.11
C GLN A 70 -7.22 4.82 -10.00
N ALA A 71 -7.72 4.56 -8.79
CA ALA A 71 -8.96 3.79 -8.53
C ALA A 71 -10.18 4.36 -9.26
N SER A 72 -10.22 5.69 -9.46
CA SER A 72 -11.32 6.37 -10.14
C SER A 72 -11.54 5.86 -11.57
N LYS A 73 -10.52 5.32 -12.24
CA LYS A 73 -10.63 4.72 -13.58
C LYS A 73 -11.17 3.29 -13.60
N GLN A 74 -11.22 2.63 -12.45
CA GLN A 74 -11.70 1.25 -12.29
C GLN A 74 -12.93 1.16 -11.36
N GLN A 75 -13.73 2.23 -11.29
CA GLN A 75 -14.96 2.26 -10.51
C GLN A 75 -16.00 1.28 -11.09
N GLY A 76 -15.89 0.02 -10.68
CA GLY A 76 -16.78 -1.06 -11.05
C GLY A 76 -16.15 -2.43 -10.77
N GLY A 77 -16.89 -3.31 -10.09
CA GLY A 77 -16.46 -4.68 -9.83
C GLY A 77 -15.49 -4.85 -8.66
N ALA A 78 -14.78 -5.98 -8.63
CA ALA A 78 -13.92 -6.38 -7.50
C ALA A 78 -12.71 -5.44 -7.30
N ALA A 79 -12.26 -4.73 -8.34
CA ALA A 79 -11.19 -3.74 -8.26
C ALA A 79 -11.57 -2.53 -7.40
N GLY A 80 -12.77 -1.97 -7.61
CA GLY A 80 -13.29 -0.87 -6.79
C GLY A 80 -13.38 -1.26 -5.32
N LYS A 81 -13.98 -2.43 -5.03
CA LYS A 81 -14.08 -2.98 -3.67
C LYS A 81 -12.72 -3.12 -2.97
N MET A 82 -11.67 -3.45 -3.71
CA MET A 82 -10.32 -3.53 -3.14
C MET A 82 -9.74 -2.16 -2.82
N HIS A 83 -10.01 -1.14 -3.65
CA HIS A 83 -9.59 0.23 -3.36
C HIS A 83 -10.29 0.80 -2.13
N ASP A 84 -11.59 0.49 -1.96
CA ASP A 84 -12.35 0.86 -0.76
C ASP A 84 -11.77 0.15 0.47
N ALA A 85 -11.47 -1.15 0.37
CA ALA A 85 -10.83 -1.91 1.45
C ALA A 85 -9.37 -1.48 1.76
N ALA A 86 -8.71 -0.81 0.81
CA ALA A 86 -7.37 -0.25 0.97
C ALA A 86 -7.38 1.18 1.55
N GLU A 87 -8.51 1.87 1.54
CA GLU A 87 -8.68 3.23 2.07
C GLU A 87 -8.10 3.42 3.49
N PRO A 88 -8.39 2.57 4.50
CA PRO A 88 -7.85 2.77 5.84
C PRO A 88 -6.31 2.73 5.88
N PHE A 89 -5.68 1.93 5.02
CA PHE A 89 -4.21 1.88 4.94
C PHE A 89 -3.65 3.12 4.25
N VAL A 90 -4.29 3.61 3.19
CA VAL A 90 -3.87 4.84 2.49
C VAL A 90 -4.04 6.07 3.39
N THR A 91 -5.13 6.12 4.16
CA THR A 91 -5.36 7.16 5.16
C THR A 91 -4.32 7.08 6.28
N TRP A 92 -3.96 5.89 6.76
CA TRP A 92 -2.88 5.72 7.73
C TRP A 92 -1.52 6.23 7.21
N LEU A 93 -1.17 5.91 5.96
CA LEU A 93 0.06 6.43 5.33
C LEU A 93 0.09 7.96 5.31
N LYS A 94 -0.99 8.59 4.83
CA LYS A 94 -1.09 10.06 4.74
C LYS A 94 -1.06 10.77 6.09
N ASN A 95 -1.71 10.22 7.11
CA ASN A 95 -1.70 10.81 8.46
C ASN A 95 -0.34 10.65 9.16
N ALA A 96 0.46 9.65 8.78
CA ALA A 96 1.78 9.46 9.36
C ALA A 96 2.78 10.57 8.97
N GLU A 97 2.57 11.28 7.84
CA GLU A 97 3.37 12.47 7.49
C GLU A 97 2.94 13.72 8.29
N GLU A 98 1.64 13.93 8.54
CA GLU A 98 1.13 15.12 9.27
C GLU A 98 1.40 15.10 10.79
N ALA A 99 1.66 13.93 11.39
CA ALA A 99 1.97 13.84 12.83
C ALA A 99 3.40 14.32 13.21
N SER A 100 4.21 14.73 12.23
CA SER A 100 5.61 15.15 12.41
C SER A 100 5.85 16.66 12.28
N GLU A 101 4.81 17.47 12.04
CA GLU A 101 4.92 18.93 11.85
C GLU A 101 4.32 19.79 12.99
N ASP A 102 3.83 19.19 14.09
CA ASP A 102 3.20 19.92 15.21
C ASP A 102 4.08 20.00 16.47
N GLU A 103 5.30 20.54 16.38
CA GLU A 103 6.17 20.85 17.54
C GLU A 103 7.04 22.11 17.25
N SER A 104 6.44 23.19 16.74
CA SER A 104 7.12 24.50 16.64
C SER A 104 6.10 25.65 16.53
N GLY A 105 5.70 26.23 17.66
CA GLY A 105 4.66 27.27 17.66
C GLY A 105 4.50 28.12 18.93
N SER A 106 5.61 28.63 19.48
CA SER A 106 5.69 29.95 20.15
C SER A 106 4.61 30.32 21.18
N ASP A 107 4.79 29.92 22.44
CA ASP A 107 4.14 30.60 23.58
C ASP A 107 4.90 31.90 23.89
N GLY A 108 4.32 33.02 23.46
CA GLY A 108 4.88 34.35 23.63
C GLY A 108 3.81 35.44 23.45
N LYS A 109 3.20 35.84 24.57
CA LYS A 109 2.62 37.17 24.84
C LYS A 109 2.20 37.18 26.32
N GLU A 110 2.95 37.85 27.19
CA GLU A 110 2.74 39.26 27.60
C GLU A 110 1.41 39.49 28.32
#